data_AF-A0A3R6SNU4-F1
#
_entry.id   AF-A0A3R6SNU4-F1
#
_cell.length_a   1.000
_cell.length_b   1.000
_cell.length_c   1.000
_cell.angle_alpha   90.00
_cell.angle_beta   90.00
_cell.angle_gamma   90.00
#
_symmetry.space_group_name_H-M   'P 1'
#
loop_
_entity.id
_entity.type
_entity.pdbx_description
1 polymer ?
#
loop_
_entity_poly.entity_id
_entity_poly.type
_entity_poly.pdbx_seq_one_letter_code
_entity_poly.pdbx_strand_id
1 'polypeptide(L)'
;MKIQFEIKEKLPEIIAEIMHSDKWQTNVLEKMNGLERVTIKDSNYDSEACIEIWKNEIHIRTAWSNYTYRIFTRGNAVWCEYIGAYRGLLEQHLLPSLTPKMNILDSEVTESSLTGNKRQTLRTYSTENLKLKNFRRDNFKEEYNVASPQDHPTVVYDEYIKEGMPMPSPYSKDK
;
A
#
# COMPACT_ATOMS: atom_id res chain seq x y z
N MET A 1 -5.48 -9.29 -3.14
CA MET A 1 -6.58 -8.76 -2.32
C MET A 1 -6.94 -7.41 -2.89
N LYS A 2 -8.23 -7.10 -3.03
CA LYS A 2 -8.74 -5.79 -3.42
C LYS A 2 -9.55 -5.19 -2.28
N ILE A 3 -9.27 -3.95 -1.94
CA ILE A 3 -9.93 -3.21 -0.86
C ILE A 3 -10.13 -1.75 -1.28
N GLN A 4 -11.21 -1.15 -0.81
CA GLN A 4 -11.48 0.27 -0.99
C GLN A 4 -11.71 0.94 0.36
N PHE A 5 -11.13 2.11 0.55
CA PHE A 5 -11.33 2.93 1.74
C PHE A 5 -11.26 4.42 1.40
N GLU A 6 -11.98 5.23 2.19
CA GLU A 6 -11.94 6.68 2.07
C GLU A 6 -10.72 7.24 2.80
N ILE A 7 -10.06 8.24 2.21
CA ILE A 7 -8.88 8.89 2.76
C ILE A 7 -9.15 10.36 3.12
N LYS A 8 -8.31 10.92 4.00
CA LYS A 8 -8.45 12.29 4.49
C LYS A 8 -7.96 13.32 3.48
N GLU A 9 -6.92 12.97 2.75
CA GLU A 9 -6.20 13.81 1.81
C GLU A 9 -7.02 14.07 0.53
N LYS A 10 -6.81 15.25 -0.06
CA LYS A 10 -7.41 15.61 -1.35
C LYS A 10 -6.46 15.28 -2.50
N LEU A 11 -6.99 15.04 -3.70
CA LEU A 11 -6.17 14.79 -4.89
C LEU A 11 -5.04 15.82 -5.10
N PRO A 12 -5.27 17.15 -4.98
CA PRO A 12 -4.18 18.12 -5.15
C PRO A 12 -3.08 18.01 -4.09
N GLU A 13 -3.41 17.63 -2.86
CA GLU A 13 -2.45 17.45 -1.78
C GLU A 13 -1.56 16.24 -2.05
N ILE A 14 -2.16 15.14 -2.51
CA ILE A 14 -1.45 13.92 -2.90
C ILE A 14 -0.54 14.18 -4.10
N ILE A 15 -1.03 14.91 -5.11
CA ILE A 15 -0.22 15.31 -6.28
C ILE A 15 0.95 16.18 -5.84
N ALA A 16 0.73 17.15 -4.94
CA ALA A 16 1.79 18.00 -4.42
C ALA A 16 2.85 17.19 -3.69
N GLU A 17 2.47 16.22 -2.84
CA GLU A 17 3.43 15.33 -2.16
C GLU A 17 4.18 14.45 -3.15
N ILE A 18 3.52 13.88 -4.17
CA ILE A 18 4.20 13.10 -5.21
C ILE A 18 5.27 13.93 -5.90
N MET A 19 4.98 15.19 -6.22
CA MET A 19 5.90 16.07 -6.94
C MET A 19 7.01 16.65 -6.04
N HIS A 20 6.72 16.83 -4.76
CA HIS A 20 7.58 17.49 -3.78
C HIS A 20 7.52 16.75 -2.45
N SER A 21 8.42 15.79 -2.27
CA SER A 21 8.56 15.01 -1.04
C SER A 21 10.01 14.91 -0.62
N ASP A 22 10.25 14.97 0.69
CA ASP A 22 11.56 14.68 1.26
C ASP A 22 11.83 13.16 1.38
N LYS A 23 10.79 12.33 1.16
CA LYS A 23 10.86 10.87 1.32
C LYS A 23 11.45 10.17 0.10
N TRP A 24 11.39 10.77 -1.09
CA TRP A 24 11.83 10.17 -2.35
C TRP A 24 12.25 11.23 -3.36
N GLN A 25 12.93 10.79 -4.41
CA GLN A 25 13.20 11.62 -5.58
C GLN A 25 12.13 11.38 -6.64
N THR A 26 11.59 12.46 -7.20
CA THR A 26 10.55 12.40 -8.24
C THR A 26 11.16 12.73 -9.61
N ASN A 27 10.95 11.85 -10.58
CA ASN A 27 11.36 12.03 -11.96
C ASN A 27 10.12 12.12 -12.86
N VAL A 28 9.98 13.20 -13.62
CA VAL A 28 8.90 13.36 -14.59
C VAL A 28 9.31 12.71 -15.91
N LEU A 29 8.59 11.65 -16.31
CA LEU A 29 8.89 10.90 -17.52
C LEU A 29 8.15 11.48 -18.73
N GLU A 30 6.89 11.85 -18.55
CA GLU A 30 6.02 12.24 -19.65
C GLU A 30 4.96 13.22 -19.17
N LYS A 31 4.72 14.26 -19.98
CA LYS A 31 3.67 15.25 -19.76
C LYS A 31 2.91 15.44 -21.06
N MET A 32 1.79 14.73 -21.18
CA MET A 32 0.85 14.83 -22.30
C MET A 32 -0.42 15.52 -21.84
N ASN A 33 -1.23 16.02 -22.79
CA ASN A 33 -2.49 16.69 -22.48
C ASN A 33 -3.42 15.78 -21.66
N GLY A 34 -3.47 16.01 -20.34
CA GLY A 34 -4.35 15.32 -19.40
C GLY A 34 -3.74 14.12 -18.66
N LEU A 35 -2.47 13.77 -18.92
CA LEU A 35 -1.74 12.69 -18.25
C LEU A 35 -0.30 13.14 -17.94
N GLU A 36 0.08 13.06 -16.68
CA GLU A 36 1.48 13.22 -16.24
C GLU A 36 1.97 11.89 -15.68
N ARG A 37 3.02 11.32 -16.28
CA ARG A 37 3.67 10.11 -15.78
C ARG A 37 4.95 10.49 -15.04
N VAL A 38 5.04 10.05 -13.79
CA VAL A 38 6.18 10.31 -12.92
C VAL A 38 6.65 9.01 -12.27
N THR A 39 7.92 8.93 -11.93
CA THR A 39 8.47 7.85 -11.09
C THR A 39 8.99 8.44 -9.80
N ILE A 40 8.70 7.76 -8.69
CA ILE A 40 9.25 8.08 -7.38
C ILE A 40 10.25 7.00 -6.98
N LYS A 41 11.43 7.42 -6.54
CA LYS A 41 12.52 6.51 -6.17
C LYS A 41 12.99 6.78 -4.75
N ASP A 42 13.10 5.72 -3.96
CA ASP A 42 13.68 5.81 -2.62
C ASP A 42 15.17 6.18 -2.72
N SER A 43 15.64 7.08 -1.85
CA SER A 43 17.04 7.53 -1.88
C SER A 43 18.01 6.53 -1.24
N ASN A 44 17.51 5.67 -0.35
CA ASN A 44 18.29 4.71 0.43
C ASN A 44 18.18 3.28 -0.11
N TYR A 45 17.12 2.97 -0.88
CA TYR A 45 16.84 1.64 -1.39
C TYR A 45 16.60 1.67 -2.90
N ASP A 46 16.89 0.57 -3.61
CA ASP A 46 16.58 0.45 -5.04
C ASP A 46 15.11 0.08 -5.27
N SER A 47 14.22 0.91 -4.71
CA SER A 47 12.77 0.79 -4.83
C SER A 47 12.22 1.97 -5.63
N GLU A 48 11.34 1.66 -6.57
CA GLU A 48 10.69 2.64 -7.42
C GLU A 48 9.18 2.36 -7.51
N ALA A 49 8.39 3.42 -7.66
CA ALA A 49 7.00 3.32 -8.05
C ALA A 49 6.69 4.22 -9.24
N CYS A 50 5.96 3.68 -10.21
CA CYS A 50 5.45 4.41 -11.36
C CYS A 50 4.09 5.00 -11.02
N ILE A 51 3.90 6.28 -11.32
CA ILE A 51 2.69 7.02 -11.03
C ILE A 51 2.16 7.66 -12.30
N GLU A 52 0.86 7.48 -12.54
CA GLU A 52 0.11 8.14 -13.61
C GLU A 52 -0.91 9.08 -12.98
N ILE A 53 -0.72 10.37 -13.19
CA ILE A 53 -1.58 11.44 -12.68
C ILE A 53 -2.52 11.85 -13.81
N TRP A 54 -3.80 11.53 -13.62
CA TRP A 54 -4.89 11.93 -14.50
C TRP A 54 -5.64 13.11 -13.88
N LYS A 55 -6.54 13.73 -14.67
CA LYS A 55 -7.33 14.88 -14.21
C LYS A 55 -8.11 14.64 -12.91
N ASN A 56 -8.66 13.43 -12.73
CA ASN A 56 -9.54 13.08 -11.60
C ASN A 56 -9.11 11.81 -10.85
N GLU A 57 -7.97 11.22 -11.19
CA GLU A 57 -7.48 10.00 -10.56
C GLU A 57 -5.96 9.90 -10.63
N ILE A 58 -5.38 9.14 -9.72
CA ILE A 58 -3.95 8.86 -9.65
C ILE A 58 -3.80 7.35 -9.59
N HIS A 59 -3.00 6.78 -10.48
CA HIS A 59 -2.64 5.37 -10.45
C HIS A 59 -1.19 5.22 -10.01
N ILE A 60 -0.94 4.39 -9.01
CA ILE A 60 0.42 4.07 -8.54
C ILE A 60 0.64 2.58 -8.76
N ARG A 61 1.80 2.22 -9.31
CA ARG A 61 2.26 0.85 -9.46
C ARG A 61 3.65 0.71 -8.85
N THR A 62 3.75 -0.17 -7.86
CA THR A 62 5.03 -0.53 -7.23
C THR A 62 5.84 -1.45 -8.14
N ALA A 63 7.17 -1.27 -8.24
CA ALA A 63 8.01 -2.00 -9.19
C ALA A 63 8.10 -3.51 -8.87
N TRP A 64 8.47 -3.88 -7.65
CA TRP A 64 8.77 -5.26 -7.28
C TRP A 64 7.53 -6.14 -7.18
N SER A 65 6.54 -5.68 -6.42
CA SER A 65 5.37 -6.49 -6.08
C SER A 65 4.20 -6.30 -7.04
N ASN A 66 4.30 -5.36 -8.00
CA ASN A 66 3.22 -4.97 -8.91
C ASN A 66 1.91 -4.64 -8.18
N TYR A 67 1.97 -4.18 -6.94
CA TYR A 67 0.79 -3.69 -6.23
C TYR A 67 0.34 -2.39 -6.87
N THR A 68 -0.97 -2.24 -6.98
CA THR A 68 -1.59 -1.07 -7.57
C THR A 68 -2.43 -0.31 -6.56
N TYR A 69 -2.34 1.01 -6.64
CA TYR A 69 -3.21 1.94 -5.94
C TYR A 69 -3.93 2.77 -7.00
N ARG A 70 -5.23 2.92 -6.83
CA ARG A 70 -6.04 3.84 -7.62
C ARG A 70 -6.73 4.80 -6.67
N ILE A 71 -6.33 6.06 -6.75
CA ILE A 71 -6.85 7.14 -5.91
C ILE A 71 -7.77 7.99 -6.78
N PHE A 72 -9.03 8.16 -6.38
CA PHE A 72 -10.03 8.84 -7.21
C PHE A 72 -11.04 9.59 -6.36
N THR A 73 -11.62 10.65 -6.94
CA THR A 73 -12.72 11.38 -6.31
C THR A 73 -14.06 10.72 -6.56
N ARG A 74 -14.85 10.53 -5.51
CA ARG A 74 -16.25 10.10 -5.58
C ARG A 74 -17.11 11.08 -4.78
N GLY A 75 -17.80 11.97 -5.48
CA GLY A 75 -18.50 13.09 -4.86
C GLY A 75 -17.51 14.05 -4.19
N ASN A 76 -17.72 14.35 -2.90
CA ASN A 76 -16.81 15.21 -2.11
C ASN A 76 -15.73 14.44 -1.35
N ALA A 77 -15.63 13.12 -1.56
CA ALA A 77 -14.68 12.25 -0.88
C ALA A 77 -13.60 11.75 -1.85
N VAL A 78 -12.40 11.52 -1.33
CA VAL A 78 -11.32 10.84 -2.07
C VAL A 78 -11.22 9.42 -1.54
N TRP A 79 -11.17 8.47 -2.47
CA TRP A 79 -11.12 7.05 -2.21
C TRP A 79 -9.81 6.47 -2.73
N CYS A 80 -9.30 5.48 -2.01
CA CYS A 80 -8.18 4.66 -2.42
C CYS A 80 -8.67 3.23 -2.63
N GLU A 81 -8.44 2.71 -3.84
CA GLU A 81 -8.54 1.29 -4.15
C GLU A 81 -7.13 0.69 -4.17
N TYR A 82 -6.92 -0.36 -3.38
CA TYR A 82 -5.66 -1.08 -3.35
C TYR A 82 -5.86 -2.49 -3.88
N ILE A 83 -4.96 -2.93 -4.77
CA ILE A 83 -4.86 -4.31 -5.23
C ILE A 83 -3.44 -4.82 -4.96
N GLY A 84 -3.33 -5.81 -4.08
CA GLY A 84 -2.05 -6.42 -3.75
C GLY A 84 -2.12 -7.39 -2.58
N ALA A 85 -0.99 -7.59 -1.90
CA ALA A 85 -0.90 -8.44 -0.72
C ALA A 85 -1.36 -7.70 0.54
N TYR A 86 -1.87 -8.45 1.52
CA TYR A 86 -2.30 -7.87 2.80
C TYR A 86 -1.17 -7.12 3.53
N ARG A 87 0.02 -7.73 3.63
CA ARG A 87 1.19 -7.06 4.21
C ARG A 87 1.63 -5.83 3.44
N GLY A 88 1.57 -5.93 2.10
CA GLY A 88 1.84 -4.81 1.21
C GLY A 88 1.08 -3.58 1.67
N LEU A 89 -0.24 -3.67 1.84
CA LEU A 89 -1.06 -2.54 2.30
C LEU A 89 -0.59 -1.87 3.61
N LEU A 90 -0.04 -2.64 4.55
CA LEU A 90 0.35 -2.16 5.88
C LEU A 90 1.80 -1.66 5.97
N GLU A 91 2.68 -2.15 5.11
CA GLU A 91 4.14 -1.95 5.21
C GLU A 91 4.70 -1.02 4.12
N GLN A 92 3.88 -0.12 3.54
CA GLN A 92 4.37 0.76 2.46
C GLN A 92 5.16 1.96 2.98
N HIS A 93 6.38 2.11 2.48
CA HIS A 93 7.27 3.23 2.80
C HIS A 93 7.44 4.22 1.64
N LEU A 94 7.28 3.77 0.38
CA LEU A 94 7.46 4.58 -0.82
C LEU A 94 6.11 4.95 -1.47
N LEU A 95 5.27 5.69 -0.74
CA LEU A 95 3.97 6.16 -1.22
C LEU A 95 3.59 7.52 -0.61
N PRO A 96 2.73 8.31 -1.28
CA PRO A 96 2.11 9.48 -0.67
C PRO A 96 1.31 9.11 0.58
N SER A 97 1.01 10.13 1.37
CA SER A 97 0.21 10.00 2.58
C SER A 97 -1.24 9.69 2.20
N LEU A 98 -1.70 8.50 2.59
CA LEU A 98 -3.04 7.98 2.31
C LEU A 98 -3.71 7.59 3.63
N THR A 99 -4.09 8.58 4.42
CA THR A 99 -4.62 8.36 5.77
C THR A 99 -6.09 7.92 5.71
N PRO A 100 -6.44 6.69 6.13
CA PRO A 100 -7.83 6.27 6.15
C PRO A 100 -8.67 7.15 7.08
N LYS A 101 -9.89 7.52 6.65
CA LYS A 101 -10.85 8.25 7.51
C LYS A 101 -11.42 7.37 8.62
N MET A 102 -11.62 6.10 8.31
CA MET A 102 -12.11 5.08 9.23
C MET A 102 -11.02 4.03 9.46
N ASN A 103 -11.23 3.16 10.44
CA ASN A 103 -10.33 2.04 10.66
C ASN A 103 -10.31 1.13 9.42
N ILE A 104 -9.12 0.98 8.83
CA ILE A 104 -8.94 0.19 7.60
C ILE A 104 -9.28 -1.29 7.82
N LEU A 105 -9.17 -1.80 9.06
CA LEU A 105 -9.55 -3.17 9.40
C LEU A 105 -11.03 -3.46 9.20
N ASP A 106 -11.87 -2.43 9.25
CA ASP A 106 -13.31 -2.54 9.07
C ASP A 106 -13.72 -2.29 7.61
N SER A 107 -12.76 -1.99 6.73
CA SER A 107 -12.99 -1.83 5.29
C SER A 107 -13.25 -3.17 4.62
N GLU A 108 -14.15 -3.17 3.64
CA GLU A 108 -14.56 -4.36 2.92
C GLU A 108 -13.50 -4.78 1.88
N VAL A 109 -13.03 -6.01 2.00
CA VAL A 109 -12.25 -6.68 0.97
C VAL A 109 -13.22 -7.22 -0.07
N THR A 110 -13.18 -6.62 -1.26
CA THR A 110 -14.14 -6.91 -2.34
C THR A 110 -13.72 -8.13 -3.16
N GLU A 111 -12.42 -8.37 -3.33
CA GLU A 111 -11.87 -9.51 -4.06
C GLU A 111 -10.67 -10.10 -3.33
N SER A 112 -10.62 -11.43 -3.24
CA SER A 112 -9.64 -12.15 -2.43
C SER A 112 -9.25 -13.47 -3.10
N SER A 113 -7.95 -13.72 -3.24
CA SER A 113 -7.44 -15.04 -3.63
C SER A 113 -7.57 -16.08 -2.53
N LEU A 114 -7.71 -15.65 -1.27
CA LEU A 114 -7.78 -16.53 -0.10
C LEU A 114 -9.20 -17.04 0.16
N THR A 115 -10.20 -16.17 -0.04
CA THR A 115 -11.61 -16.42 0.31
C THR A 115 -12.53 -16.36 -0.90
N GLY A 116 -11.98 -16.15 -2.10
CA GLY A 116 -12.72 -16.02 -3.35
C GLY A 116 -13.52 -14.71 -3.42
N ASN A 117 -14.75 -14.80 -3.95
CA ASN A 117 -15.67 -13.66 -4.07
C ASN A 117 -16.44 -13.35 -2.78
N LYS A 118 -16.03 -13.92 -1.63
CA LYS A 118 -16.64 -13.61 -0.35
C LYS A 118 -16.18 -12.25 0.11
N ARG A 119 -17.11 -11.30 0.16
CA ARG A 119 -16.88 -9.99 0.75
C ARG A 119 -16.85 -10.10 2.26
N GLN A 120 -15.76 -9.63 2.84
CA GLN A 120 -15.52 -9.68 4.28
C GLN A 120 -14.65 -8.49 4.68
N THR A 121 -14.65 -8.14 5.96
CA THR A 121 -13.77 -7.08 6.45
C THR A 121 -12.30 -7.49 6.36
N LEU A 122 -11.42 -6.50 6.27
CA LEU A 122 -9.97 -6.70 6.30
C LEU A 122 -9.52 -7.44 7.57
N ARG A 123 -10.21 -7.24 8.70
CA ARG A 123 -10.01 -7.97 9.96
C ARG A 123 -10.27 -9.47 9.85
N THR A 124 -11.37 -9.86 9.22
CA THR A 124 -11.67 -11.28 8.98
C THR A 124 -10.64 -11.86 8.00
N TYR A 125 -10.28 -11.09 6.97
CA TYR A 125 -9.23 -11.47 6.04
C TYR A 125 -7.88 -11.70 6.75
N SER A 126 -7.47 -10.80 7.65
CA SER A 126 -6.19 -10.91 8.36
C SER A 126 -6.13 -12.15 9.24
N THR A 127 -7.23 -12.46 9.93
CA THR A 127 -7.36 -13.65 10.78
C THR A 127 -7.19 -14.93 9.96
N GLU A 128 -7.87 -15.03 8.82
CA GLU A 128 -7.76 -16.19 7.91
C GLU A 128 -6.38 -16.29 7.27
N ASN A 129 -5.76 -15.15 6.92
CA ASN A 129 -4.41 -15.11 6.35
C ASN A 129 -3.37 -15.62 7.36
N LEU A 130 -3.50 -15.22 8.65
CA LEU A 130 -2.63 -15.68 9.73
C LEU A 130 -2.77 -17.18 9.98
N LYS A 131 -4.01 -17.71 9.98
CA LYS A 131 -4.25 -19.16 10.10
C LYS A 131 -3.55 -19.93 8.98
N LEU A 132 -3.67 -19.47 7.73
CA LEU A 132 -3.00 -20.10 6.59
C LEU A 132 -1.47 -20.03 6.71
N LYS A 133 -0.92 -18.90 7.15
CA LYS A 133 0.52 -18.74 7.35
C LYS A 133 1.06 -19.70 8.42
N ASN A 134 0.35 -19.84 9.54
CA ASN A 134 0.70 -20.79 10.60
C ASN A 134 0.61 -22.24 10.09
N PHE A 135 -0.47 -22.59 9.40
CA PHE A 135 -0.62 -23.90 8.77
C PHE A 135 0.55 -24.21 7.82
N ARG A 136 0.97 -23.26 6.97
CA ARG A 136 2.12 -23.44 6.09
C ARG A 136 3.42 -23.65 6.86
N ARG A 137 3.67 -22.85 7.91
CA ARG A 137 4.85 -22.98 8.77
C ARG A 137 4.92 -24.35 9.44
N ASP A 138 3.80 -24.86 9.91
CA ASP A 138 3.75 -26.13 10.64
C ASP A 138 3.93 -27.34 9.71
N ASN A 139 3.52 -27.23 8.45
CA ASN A 139 3.49 -28.35 7.49
C ASN A 139 4.59 -28.30 6.41
N PHE A 140 5.17 -27.14 6.10
CA PHE A 140 6.12 -26.94 4.99
C PHE A 140 7.33 -26.09 5.44
N LYS A 141 8.29 -26.71 6.12
CA LYS A 141 9.44 -26.02 6.74
C LYS A 141 10.54 -25.57 5.76
N GLU A 142 10.60 -26.12 4.54
CA GLU A 142 11.71 -25.91 3.60
C GLU A 142 11.59 -24.62 2.74
N GLU A 143 10.43 -23.97 2.69
CA GLU A 143 10.19 -22.77 1.85
C GLU A 143 10.65 -21.43 2.47
N TYR A 144 11.11 -21.41 3.73
CA TYR A 144 11.34 -20.14 4.46
C TYR A 144 12.74 -19.49 4.25
N ASN A 145 13.64 -20.13 3.51
CA ASN A 145 15.03 -19.66 3.34
C ASN A 145 15.28 -18.86 2.03
N VAL A 146 14.25 -18.23 1.45
CA VAL A 146 14.36 -17.54 0.14
C VAL A 146 14.14 -16.02 0.24
N ALA A 147 14.47 -15.39 1.38
CA ALA A 147 14.56 -13.93 1.45
C ALA A 147 15.96 -13.51 0.99
N SER A 148 16.06 -12.67 -0.05
CA SER A 148 17.33 -12.13 -0.50
C SER A 148 17.86 -11.15 0.55
N PRO A 149 19.17 -11.13 0.89
CA PRO A 149 19.74 -10.15 1.82
C PRO A 149 19.58 -8.68 1.37
N GLN A 150 19.18 -8.46 0.12
CA GLN A 150 18.95 -7.15 -0.50
C GLN A 150 17.49 -6.70 -0.38
N ASP A 151 16.58 -7.58 0.03
CA ASP A 151 15.20 -7.21 0.32
C ASP A 151 15.14 -6.36 1.59
N HIS A 152 14.20 -5.42 1.62
CA HIS A 152 13.93 -4.59 2.80
C HIS A 152 13.89 -5.48 4.06
N PRO A 153 14.54 -5.09 5.18
CA PRO A 153 14.52 -5.89 6.39
C PRO A 153 13.06 -6.17 6.75
N THR A 154 12.71 -7.45 6.81
CA THR A 154 11.39 -7.95 7.18
C THR A 154 11.19 -7.67 8.67
N VAL A 155 11.05 -6.41 9.06
CA VAL A 155 10.64 -6.06 10.42
C VAL A 155 9.18 -6.45 10.51
N VAL A 156 8.98 -7.66 11.02
CA VAL A 156 7.69 -8.31 11.19
C VAL A 156 6.90 -7.53 12.23
N TYR A 157 6.07 -6.60 11.79
CA TYR A 157 5.10 -5.99 12.70
C TYR A 157 3.80 -6.78 12.69
N ASP A 158 3.85 -7.99 13.27
CA ASP A 158 2.63 -8.67 13.75
C ASP A 158 1.87 -7.79 14.79
N GLU A 159 2.49 -6.68 15.24
CA GLU A 159 1.96 -5.70 16.18
C GLU A 159 0.88 -4.77 15.60
N TYR A 160 0.81 -4.54 14.27
CA TYR A 160 -0.23 -3.71 13.66
C TYR A 160 -1.59 -4.40 13.49
N ILE A 161 -1.71 -5.66 13.94
CA ILE A 161 -2.99 -6.37 14.05
C ILE A 161 -3.80 -5.87 15.27
N LYS A 162 -3.22 -5.02 16.15
CA LYS A 162 -3.92 -4.46 17.31
C LYS A 162 -4.68 -3.18 16.93
N GLU A 163 -5.97 -3.16 17.24
CA GLU A 163 -6.89 -2.05 17.01
C GLU A 163 -6.34 -0.68 17.44
N GLY A 164 -6.57 0.34 16.60
CA GLY A 164 -6.42 1.74 16.98
C GLY A 164 -5.00 2.32 16.91
N MET A 165 -4.00 1.55 16.45
CA MET A 165 -2.67 2.10 16.23
C MET A 165 -2.58 2.79 14.86
N PRO A 166 -2.15 4.06 14.79
CA PRO A 166 -1.84 4.69 13.51
C PRO A 166 -0.72 3.91 12.82
N MET A 167 -0.77 3.85 11.49
CA MET A 167 0.35 3.32 10.68
C MET A 167 1.64 4.02 11.14
N PRO A 168 2.71 3.26 11.42
CA PRO A 168 3.96 3.87 11.86
C PRO A 168 4.52 4.73 10.73
N SER A 169 5.11 5.85 11.09
CA SER A 169 5.98 6.54 10.15
C SER A 169 7.26 5.70 9.97
N PRO A 170 7.72 5.43 8.73
CA PRO A 170 9.04 4.83 8.49
C PRO A 170 10.18 5.62 9.13
N TYR A 171 9.92 6.90 9.45
CA TYR A 171 10.91 7.85 9.91
C TYR A 171 10.90 8.10 11.42
N SER A 172 10.20 7.29 12.22
CA SER A 172 10.45 7.27 13.67
C SER A 172 11.74 6.49 13.95
N LYS A 173 12.87 7.09 13.57
CA LYS A 173 14.08 7.01 14.38
C LYS A 173 13.88 7.95 15.57
N ASP A 174 14.48 7.57 16.70
CA ASP A 174 14.49 8.24 18.02
C ASP A 174 13.43 7.66 18.98
N LYS A 175 13.78 6.91 20.03
CA LYS A 175 15.02 6.82 20.82
C LYS A 175 15.27 5.41 21.34
#